data_AF-A0A381Z1W2-F1
#
_entry.id   AF-A0A381Z1W2-F1
#
_cell.length_a   1.000
_cell.length_b   1.000
_cell.length_c   1.000
_cell.angle_alpha   90.00
_cell.angle_beta   90.00
_cell.angle_gamma   90.00
#
_symmetry.space_group_name_H-M   'P 1'
#
loop_
_entity.id
_entity.type
_entity.pdbx_description
1 polymer ?
#
loop_
_entity_poly.entity_id
_entity_poly.type
_entity_poly.pdbx_seq_one_letter_code
_entity_poly.pdbx_strand_id
1 'polypeptide(L)' 'MFDIGFWEMLLLCALGLIVLGPSRLPEVALKIGNYMGKARSMVSSFSRQMRQEIELTPNRPMSPKDNKPNPDKD' A
#
# COMPACT_ATOMS: atom_id res chain seq x y z
N MET A 1 -9.62 18.59 16.36
CA MET A 1 -8.77 19.65 16.93
C MET A 1 -7.34 19.13 16.97
N PHE A 2 -6.71 19.13 15.80
CA PHE A 2 -5.28 18.91 15.60
C PHE A 2 -4.79 20.22 14.99
N ASP A 3 -4.73 21.26 15.81
CA ASP A 3 -4.21 22.58 15.44
C ASP A 3 -2.68 22.54 15.48
N ILE A 4 -2.04 21.56 14.85
CA ILE A 4 -0.57 21.51 14.80
C ILE A 4 -0.10 22.61 13.85
N GLY A 5 0.24 23.76 14.43
CA GLY A 5 0.87 24.87 13.75
C GLY A 5 2.35 24.62 13.50
N PHE A 6 2.96 25.53 12.73
CA PHE A 6 4.40 25.51 12.47
C PHE A 6 5.24 25.46 13.75
N TRP A 7 4.79 26.19 14.79
CA TRP A 7 5.46 26.23 16.09
C TRP A 7 5.43 24.90 16.84
N GLU A 8 4.30 24.17 16.81
CA GLU A 8 4.21 22.87 17.47
C GLU A 8 5.08 21.83 16.78
N MET A 9 5.14 21.83 15.44
CA MET A 9 6.06 20.96 14.69
C MET A 9 7.53 21.26 15.03
N LEU A 10 7.91 22.53 15.15
CA LEU A 10 9.26 22.92 15.54
C LEU A 10 9.58 22.45 16.97
N LEU A 11 8.65 22.63 17.91
CA LEU A 11 8.79 22.17 19.29
C LEU A 11 8.96 20.64 19.36
N LEU A 12 8.16 19.89 18.61
CA LEU A 12 8.22 18.43 18.55
C LEU A 12 9.55 17.94 17.96
N CYS A 13 10.02 18.59 16.89
CA CYS A 13 11.35 18.33 16.33
C CYS A 13 12.46 18.62 17.36
N ALA A 14 12.41 19.76 18.05
CA ALA A 14 13.38 20.10 19.07
C ALA A 14 13.38 19.08 20.22
N LEU A 15 12.19 18.67 20.70
CA LEU A 15 12.04 17.63 21.72
C LEU A 15 12.61 16.29 21.26
N GLY A 16 12.33 15.89 20.02
CA GLY A 16 12.91 14.68 19.42
C GLY A 16 14.43 14.72 19.37
N LEU A 17 15.01 15.87 19.01
CA LEU A 17 16.46 16.07 18.99
C LEU A 17 17.08 16.04 20.40
N ILE A 18 16.38 16.55 21.42
CA ILE A 18 16.87 16.53 22.81
C ILE A 18 16.81 15.11 23.39
N VAL A 19 15.69 14.42 23.22
CA VAL A 19 15.46 13.09 23.81
C VAL A 19 16.32 12.02 23.14
N LEU A 20 16.37 12.03 21.80
CA LEU A 20 17.08 11.01 21.03
C LEU A 20 18.52 11.42 20.72
N GLY A 21 18.78 12.72 20.61
CA GLY A 21 20.04 13.29 20.16
C GLY A 21 20.03 13.58 18.65
N PRO A 22 20.63 14.71 18.19
CA PRO A 22 20.62 15.11 16.78
C PRO A 22 21.36 14.13 15.87
N SER A 23 22.36 13.42 16.39
CA SER A 23 23.10 12.40 15.63
C SER A 23 22.37 11.07 15.51
N ARG A 24 21.45 10.76 16.44
CA ARG A 24 20.75 9.45 16.49
C ARG A 24 19.41 9.47 15.76
N LEU A 25 18.73 10.62 15.73
CA LEU A 25 17.47 10.81 15.01
C LEU A 25 17.54 10.39 13.52
N PRO A 26 18.52 10.86 12.72
CA PRO A 26 18.62 10.44 11.32
C PRO A 26 18.90 8.94 11.20
N GLU A 27 19.74 8.38 12.07
CA GLU A 27 20.08 6.95 12.05
C GLU A 27 18.85 6.06 12.35
N VAL A 28 18.01 6.47 13.29
CA VAL A 28 16.76 5.79 13.65
C VAL A 28 15.72 5.95 12.54
N ALA A 29 15.56 7.14 11.97
CA ALA A 29 14.65 7.37 10.85
C ALA A 29 15.00 6.50 9.63
N LEU A 30 16.30 6.38 9.32
CA LEU A 30 16.81 5.51 8.26
C LEU A 30 16.51 4.03 8.55
N LYS A 31 16.73 3.56 9.78
CA LYS A 31 16.39 2.19 10.19
C LYS A 31 14.90 1.94 10.00
N ILE A 32 14.04 2.76 10.60
CA ILE A 32 12.58 2.62 10.51
C ILE A 32 12.11 2.66 9.05
N GLY A 33 12.63 3.58 8.25
CA GLY A 33 12.33 3.67 6.82
C GLY A 33 12.68 2.39 6.07
N ASN A 34 13.84 1.80 6.36
CA ASN A 34 14.26 0.55 5.74
C ASN A 34 13.38 -0.63 6.15
N TYR A 35 12.94 -0.70 7.42
CA TYR A 35 11.98 -1.71 7.89
C TYR A 35 10.61 -1.54 7.22
N MET A 36 10.12 -0.30 7.12
CA MET A 36 8.84 0.01 6.47
C MET A 36 8.89 -0.34 4.97
N GLY A 37 9.99 -0.06 4.29
CA GLY A 37 10.21 -0.43 2.90
C GLY A 37 10.21 -1.95 2.68
N LYS A 38 10.89 -2.70 3.55
CA LYS A 38 10.89 -4.17 3.54
C LYS A 38 9.48 -4.73 3.78
N ALA A 39 8.75 -4.18 4.76
CA ALA A 39 7.38 -4.59 5.03
C ALA A 39 6.46 -4.31 3.83
N ARG A 40 6.57 -3.13 3.21
CA ARG A 40 5.81 -2.77 1.99
C ARG A 40 6.10 -3.74 0.84
N SER A 41 7.37 -4.09 0.64
CA SER A 41 7.78 -5.04 -0.40
C SER A 41 7.29 -6.47 -0.12
N MET A 42 7.24 -6.87 1.15
CA MET A 42 6.72 -8.19 1.53
C MET A 42 5.22 -8.28 1.27
N VAL A 43 4.46 -7.25 1.65
CA VAL A 43 3.01 -7.16 1.39
C VAL A 43 2.73 -7.13 -0.11
N SER A 44 3.53 -6.43 -0.91
CA SER A 44 3.34 -6.37 -2.37
C SER A 44 3.62 -7.73 -3.03
N SER A 45 4.65 -8.45 -2.59
CA SER A 45 4.94 -9.82 -3.05
C SER A 45 3.86 -10.81 -2.64
N PHE A 46 3.32 -10.70 -1.43
CA PHE A 46 2.22 -11.55 -0.97
C PHE A 46 0.92 -11.28 -1.74
N SER A 47 0.62 -10.01 -1.99
CA SER A 47 -0.52 -9.59 -2.81
C SER A 47 -0.40 -10.05 -4.26
N ARG A 48 0.82 -10.09 -4.81
CA ARG A 48 1.11 -10.64 -6.15
C ARG A 48 0.88 -12.15 -6.21
N GLN A 49 1.35 -12.89 -5.22
CA GLN A 49 1.11 -14.34 -5.11
C GLN A 49 -0.39 -14.65 -4.98
N MET A 50 -1.08 -13.95 -4.08
CA MET A 50 -2.54 -14.03 -3.95
C MET A 50 -3.26 -13.73 -5.26
N ARG A 51 -2.90 -12.67 -5.98
CA ARG A 51 -3.49 -12.37 -7.31
C ARG A 51 -3.24 -13.47 -8.32
N GLN A 52 -2.04 -14.04 -8.34
CA GLN A 52 -1.71 -15.12 -9.26
C GLN A 52 -2.52 -16.38 -8.97
N GLU A 53 -2.79 -16.70 -7.70
CA GLU A 53 -3.66 -17.81 -7.30
C GLU A 53 -5.16 -17.51 -7.51
N ILE A 54 -5.58 -16.27 -7.27
CA ILE A 54 -6.97 -15.83 -7.48
C ILE A 54 -7.27 -15.71 -8.98
N GLU A 55 -6.32 -15.33 -9.83
CA GLU A 55 -6.46 -15.35 -11.30
C GLU A 55 -6.49 -16.78 -11.87
N LEU A 56 -5.89 -17.76 -11.17
CA LEU A 56 -6.11 -19.18 -11.47
C LEU A 56 -7.54 -19.65 -11.11
N THR A 57 -8.28 -18.87 -10.32
CA THR A 57 -9.74 -18.99 -10.23
C THR A 57 -10.33 -17.99 -11.22
N PRO A 58 -10.56 -18.37 -12.48
CA PRO A 58 -11.10 -17.45 -13.48
C PRO A 58 -12.43 -16.91 -12.96
N ASN A 59 -12.41 -15.66 -12.53
CA ASN A 59 -13.59 -14.84 -12.43
C ASN A 59 -14.03 -14.67 -13.88
N ARG A 60 -14.84 -15.62 -14.38
CA ARG A 60 -15.51 -15.47 -15.65
C ARG A 60 -16.47 -14.29 -15.45
N PRO A 61 -16.29 -13.13 -16.10
CA PRO A 61 -17.46 -12.50 -16.65
C PRO A 61 -17.92 -13.48 -17.74
N MET A 62 -18.77 -14.45 -17.36
CA MET A 62 -19.71 -15.00 -18.31
C MET A 62 -20.57 -13.80 -18.70
N SER A 63 -20.14 -13.06 -19.72
CA SER A 63 -21.03 -12.27 -20.54
C SER A 63 -21.72 -13.31 -21.42
N PRO A 64 -23.00 -13.61 -21.21
CA PRO A 64 -23.75 -14.42 -22.15
C PRO A 64 -23.83 -13.58 -23.43
N LYS A 65 -23.03 -13.93 -24.43
CA LYS A 65 -23.39 -13.57 -25.80
C LYS A 65 -24.70 -14.28 -26.08
N ASP A 66 -25.79 -13.53 -26.02
CA ASP A 66 -27.09 -13.86 -26.61
C ASP A 66 -26.88 -14.06 -28.11
N ASN A 67 -26.39 -15.25 -28.46
CA ASN A 67 -26.43 -15.75 -29.83
C ASN A 67 -27.79 -16.42 -29.98
N LYS A 68 -28.83 -15.62 -30.18
CA LYS A 68 -30.09 -16.15 -30.69
C LYS A 68 -29.79 -16.79 -32.05
N PRO A 69 -30.11 -18.09 -32.24
CA PRO A 69 -30.11 -18.66 -33.57
C PRO A 69 -31.05 -17.80 -34.42
N ASN A 70 -30.51 -17.14 -35.45
CA ASN A 70 -31.35 -16.58 -36.50
C ASN A 70 -31.98 -17.79 -37.20
N PRO A 71 -33.30 -17.99 -37.13
CA PRO A 71 -33.95 -18.97 -37.98
C PRO A 71 -34.03 -18.33 -39.36
N ASP A 72 -32.95 -18.45 -40.13
CA ASP A 72 -33.12 -18.52 -41.58
C ASP A 72 -33.89 -19.81 -41.87
N LYS A 73 -34.95 -19.69 -42.67
CA LYS A 73 -35.95 -20.68 -43.11
C LYS A 73 -37.18 -20.66 -42.22
N ASP A 74 -38.34 -20.20 -42.68
CA ASP A 74 -38.98 -20.43 -44.00
C ASP A 74 -39.58 -19.17 -44.66
#